data_AF-D9PGS6-F1
#
_entry.id   AF-D9PGS6-F1
#
_cell.length_a   1.000
_cell.length_b   1.000
_cell.length_c   1.000
_cell.angle_alpha   90.00
_cell.angle_beta   90.00
_cell.angle_gamma   90.00
#
_symmetry.space_group_name_H-M   'P 1'
#
loop_
_entity.id
_entity.type
_entity.pdbx_description
1 polymer ?
#
loop_
_entity_poly.entity_id
_entity_poly.type
_entity_poly.pdbx_seq_one_letter_code
_entity_poly.pdbx_strand_id
1 'polypeptide(L)'
;AYRAGQHLTVIVEANGARHRRCYSFSSSPLAGGRPAITVKRMADGLVSRHLHDRVRADDTLVVDEPTGNFTVETDPSCTREIVLVAGGVGITPLISMAETVLRAEPGSRVVLLCGNRSEDEIAYDCW
;
A
#
# COMPACT_ATOMS: atom_id res chain seq x y z
N ALA A 1 -14.77 2.66 -4.43
CA ALA A 1 -13.59 3.57 -4.52
C ALA A 1 -12.87 3.55 -3.17
N TYR A 2 -11.55 3.77 -3.14
CA TYR A 2 -10.76 3.80 -1.89
C TYR A 2 -10.10 5.16 -1.72
N ARG A 3 -9.69 5.51 -0.49
CA ARG A 3 -8.88 6.71 -0.19
C ARG A 3 -7.41 6.35 -0.01
N ALA A 4 -6.53 7.25 -0.39
CA ALA A 4 -5.08 7.07 -0.24
C ALA A 4 -4.74 6.85 1.24
N GLY A 5 -3.99 5.77 1.52
CA GLY A 5 -3.66 5.33 2.87
C GLY A 5 -4.53 4.21 3.46
N GLN A 6 -5.72 3.97 2.89
CA GLN A 6 -6.56 2.83 3.29
C GLN A 6 -5.91 1.49 2.94
N HIS A 7 -6.50 0.41 3.47
CA HIS A 7 -6.12 -0.96 3.17
C HIS A 7 -7.33 -1.79 2.75
N LEU A 8 -7.05 -2.92 2.10
CA LEU A 8 -8.03 -3.96 1.80
C LEU A 8 -7.70 -5.25 2.56
N THR A 9 -8.72 -6.02 2.91
CA THR A 9 -8.54 -7.32 3.57
C THR A 9 -8.56 -8.42 2.53
N VAL A 10 -7.44 -9.11 2.34
CA VAL A 10 -7.35 -10.28 1.47
C VAL A 10 -7.74 -11.52 2.24
N ILE A 11 -8.61 -12.33 1.65
CA ILE A 11 -9.11 -13.58 2.21
C ILE A 11 -8.51 -14.74 1.41
N VAL A 12 -7.80 -15.62 2.10
CA VAL A 12 -7.18 -16.82 1.52
C VAL A 12 -7.74 -18.06 2.18
N GLU A 13 -8.13 -19.05 1.38
CA GLU A 13 -8.46 -20.40 1.84
C GLU A 13 -7.21 -21.28 1.78
N ALA A 14 -6.76 -21.75 2.95
CA ALA A 14 -5.58 -22.62 3.06
C ALA A 14 -5.72 -23.54 4.26
N ASN A 15 -5.29 -24.80 4.10
CA ASN A 15 -5.37 -25.85 5.12
C ASN A 15 -6.79 -26.02 5.70
N GLY A 16 -7.82 -25.92 4.86
CA GLY A 16 -9.21 -26.07 5.26
C GLY A 16 -9.80 -24.90 6.07
N ALA A 17 -9.09 -23.76 6.17
CA ALA A 17 -9.54 -22.58 6.90
C ALA A 17 -9.40 -21.29 6.09
N ARG A 18 -10.24 -20.29 6.41
CA ARG A 18 -10.16 -18.93 5.87
C ARG A 18 -9.23 -18.07 6.73
N HIS A 19 -8.24 -17.46 6.08
CA HIS A 19 -7.27 -16.55 6.69
C HIS A 19 -7.47 -15.16 6.11
N ARG A 20 -7.43 -14.14 6.98
CA ARG A 20 -7.61 -12.73 6.60
C ARG A 20 -6.38 -11.91 6.93
N ARG A 21 -5.90 -11.08 6.00
CA ARG A 21 -4.82 -10.11 6.26
C ARG A 21 -5.09 -8.80 5.54
N CYS A 22 -4.81 -7.70 6.23
CA CYS A 22 -4.92 -6.36 5.68
C CYS A 22 -3.64 -6.00 4.90
N TYR A 23 -3.82 -5.37 3.74
CA TYR A 23 -2.73 -4.81 2.93
C TYR A 23 -3.12 -3.41 2.49
N SER A 24 -2.30 -2.42 2.85
CA SER A 24 -2.48 -1.03 2.40
C SER A 24 -2.39 -0.94 0.89
N PHE A 25 -3.22 -0.08 0.30
CA PHE A 25 -3.05 0.28 -1.09
C PHE A 25 -1.69 0.96 -1.28
N SER A 26 -0.96 0.54 -2.30
CA SER A 26 0.34 1.08 -2.68
C SER A 26 0.28 1.86 -4.00
N SER A 27 -0.92 2.24 -4.42
CA SER A 27 -1.20 3.08 -5.59
C SER A 27 -2.04 4.29 -5.17
N SER A 28 -1.93 5.41 -5.87
CA SER A 28 -2.89 6.50 -5.72
C SER A 28 -4.26 6.18 -6.34
N PRO A 29 -5.39 6.54 -5.69
CA PRO A 29 -6.71 6.51 -6.33
C PRO A 29 -6.83 7.49 -7.51
N LEU A 30 -5.91 8.45 -7.65
CA LEU A 30 -5.87 9.43 -8.74
C LEU A 30 -4.97 9.03 -9.91
N ALA A 31 -4.27 7.89 -9.82
CA ALA A 31 -3.36 7.45 -10.88
C ALA A 31 -4.07 6.98 -12.17
N GLY A 32 -5.40 6.80 -12.15
CA GLY A 32 -6.18 6.28 -13.28
C GLY A 32 -5.94 4.79 -13.58
N GLY A 33 -5.04 4.14 -12.85
CA GLY A 33 -4.72 2.71 -12.97
C GLY A 33 -5.57 1.82 -12.05
N ARG A 34 -5.21 0.53 -12.02
CA ARG A 34 -5.83 -0.45 -11.12
C ARG A 34 -5.31 -0.26 -9.68
N PRO A 35 -6.13 -0.52 -8.65
CA PRO A 35 -5.64 -0.55 -7.26
C PRO A 35 -4.54 -1.60 -7.11
N ALA A 36 -3.46 -1.25 -6.43
CA ALA A 36 -2.33 -2.14 -6.17
C ALA A 36 -2.10 -2.30 -4.66
N ILE A 37 -1.59 -3.48 -4.27
CA ILE A 37 -1.03 -3.74 -2.94
C ILE A 37 0.38 -4.27 -3.10
N THR A 38 1.22 -4.07 -2.08
CA THR A 38 2.57 -4.67 -2.02
C THR A 38 2.66 -5.59 -0.83
N VAL A 39 3.12 -6.82 -1.07
CA VAL A 39 3.15 -7.88 -0.06
C VAL A 39 4.59 -8.26 0.23
N LYS A 40 5.10 -7.89 1.41
CA LYS A 40 6.37 -8.44 1.91
C LYS A 40 6.14 -9.90 2.30
N ARG A 41 6.99 -10.80 1.80
CA ARG A 41 6.97 -12.22 2.16
C ARG A 41 7.50 -12.36 3.59
N MET A 42 6.66 -12.90 4.47
CA MET A 42 7.04 -13.21 5.86
C MET A 42 7.38 -14.69 5.96
N ALA A 43 8.51 -15.03 6.58
CA ALA A 43 9.03 -16.40 6.65
C ALA A 43 8.01 -17.37 7.27
N ASP A 44 7.25 -16.92 8.26
CA ASP A 44 6.19 -17.61 8.99
C ASP A 44 4.76 -17.22 8.55
N GLY A 45 4.63 -16.26 7.62
CA GLY A 45 3.34 -15.69 7.24
C GLY A 45 2.60 -16.51 6.19
N LEU A 46 1.62 -17.31 6.63
CA LEU A 46 0.77 -18.15 5.78
C LEU A 46 0.19 -17.40 4.57
N VAL A 47 -0.49 -16.26 4.78
CA VAL A 47 -1.13 -15.51 3.67
C VAL A 47 -0.08 -14.89 2.75
N SER A 48 0.98 -14.27 3.28
CA SER A 48 2.03 -13.67 2.45
C SER A 48 2.72 -14.70 1.55
N ARG A 49 3.00 -15.91 2.07
CA ARG A 49 3.56 -17.00 1.27
C ARG A 49 2.55 -17.52 0.26
N HIS A 50 1.28 -17.65 0.61
CA HIS A 50 0.25 -18.04 -0.36
C HIS A 50 0.19 -17.06 -1.54
N LEU A 51 0.19 -15.75 -1.27
CA LEU A 51 0.17 -14.72 -2.32
C LEU A 51 1.42 -14.75 -3.21
N HIS A 52 2.61 -15.03 -2.66
CA HIS A 52 3.83 -15.17 -3.46
C HIS A 52 3.87 -16.50 -4.25
N ASP A 53 3.56 -17.59 -3.57
CA ASP A 53 3.88 -18.93 -4.06
C ASP A 53 2.77 -19.48 -4.98
N ARG A 54 1.50 -19.05 -4.81
CA ARG A 54 0.34 -19.66 -5.49
C ARG A 54 -0.44 -18.72 -6.40
N VAL A 55 -0.54 -17.43 -6.08
CA VAL A 55 -1.31 -16.49 -6.90
C VAL A 55 -0.55 -16.15 -8.17
N ARG A 56 -1.26 -16.17 -9.31
CA ARG A 56 -0.74 -15.84 -10.64
C ARG A 56 -1.60 -14.77 -11.30
N ALA A 57 -1.09 -14.23 -12.40
CA ALA A 57 -1.89 -13.34 -13.25
C ALA A 57 -3.20 -14.05 -13.64
N ASP A 58 -4.26 -13.27 -13.78
CA ASP A 58 -5.63 -13.72 -14.08
C ASP A 58 -6.34 -14.50 -12.96
N ASP A 59 -5.69 -14.78 -11.82
CA ASP A 59 -6.37 -15.29 -10.63
C ASP A 59 -7.30 -14.24 -10.01
N THR A 60 -8.39 -14.71 -9.39
CA THR A 60 -9.28 -13.86 -8.61
C THR A 60 -8.95 -13.94 -7.12
N LEU A 61 -8.76 -12.78 -6.49
CA LEU A 61 -8.61 -12.66 -5.05
C LEU A 61 -9.94 -12.31 -4.41
N VAL A 62 -10.29 -13.00 -3.32
CA VAL A 62 -11.44 -12.63 -2.49
C VAL A 62 -10.98 -11.55 -1.51
N VAL A 63 -11.68 -10.42 -1.51
CA VAL A 63 -11.35 -9.26 -0.69
C VAL A 63 -12.59 -8.65 -0.04
N ASP A 64 -12.44 -8.07 1.14
CA ASP A 64 -13.45 -7.19 1.73
C ASP A 64 -13.30 -5.76 1.17
N GLU A 65 -14.30 -4.91 1.46
CA GLU A 65 -14.26 -3.50 1.09
C GLU A 65 -13.05 -2.75 1.71
N PRO A 66 -12.53 -1.71 1.02
CA PRO A 66 -11.51 -0.82 1.56
C PRO A 66 -11.92 -0.23 2.92
N THR A 67 -11.02 -0.31 3.91
CA THR A 67 -11.25 0.25 5.25
C THR A 67 -9.99 0.97 5.77
N GLY A 68 -10.14 1.68 6.88
CA GLY A 68 -9.07 2.41 7.56
C GLY A 68 -9.26 3.92 7.53
N ASN A 69 -8.78 4.57 8.61
CA ASN A 69 -8.90 6.02 8.84
C ASN A 69 -7.56 6.76 8.68
N PHE A 70 -6.48 6.04 8.40
CA PHE A 70 -5.17 6.63 8.12
C PHE A 70 -5.16 7.08 6.66
N THR A 71 -5.71 8.27 6.41
CA THR A 71 -5.89 8.82 5.06
C THR A 71 -5.34 10.24 4.96
N VAL A 72 -5.02 10.66 3.74
CA VAL A 72 -4.72 12.06 3.43
C VAL A 72 -5.87 12.66 2.64
N GLU A 73 -6.38 13.80 3.11
CA GLU A 73 -7.32 14.62 2.36
C GLU A 73 -6.53 15.64 1.54
N THR A 74 -6.97 15.92 0.31
CA THR A 74 -6.27 16.80 -0.63
C THR A 74 -7.14 17.95 -1.13
N ASP A 75 -6.55 19.13 -1.30
CA ASP A 75 -7.19 20.32 -1.86
C ASP A 75 -6.27 20.99 -2.89
N PRO A 76 -6.71 21.24 -4.13
CA PRO A 76 -5.89 21.88 -5.16
C PRO A 76 -5.33 23.27 -4.80
N SER A 77 -5.94 23.97 -3.84
CA SER A 77 -5.48 25.26 -3.32
C SER A 77 -4.43 25.14 -2.20
N CYS A 78 -4.22 23.94 -1.66
CA CYS A 78 -3.25 23.71 -0.60
C CYS A 78 -1.80 23.82 -1.11
N THR A 79 -0.95 24.33 -0.22
CA THR A 79 0.50 24.39 -0.38
C THR A 79 1.12 24.11 0.96
N ARG A 80 1.67 22.90 1.13
CA ARG A 80 2.18 22.41 2.42
C ARG A 80 3.37 21.49 2.24
N GLU A 81 4.18 21.39 3.29
CA GLU A 81 5.24 20.39 3.39
C GLU A 81 4.74 19.21 4.22
N ILE A 82 4.82 18.00 3.66
CA ILE A 82 4.40 16.77 4.32
C ILE A 82 5.61 15.88 4.50
N VAL A 83 5.87 15.48 5.74
CA VAL A 83 6.90 14.48 6.06
C VAL A 83 6.22 13.14 6.35
N LEU A 84 6.60 12.12 5.60
CA LEU A 84 6.13 10.75 5.74
C LEU A 84 7.29 9.90 6.24
N VAL A 85 7.07 9.08 7.26
CA VAL A 85 8.13 8.25 7.86
C VAL A 85 7.71 6.78 7.80
N ALA A 86 8.45 5.99 7.03
CA ALA A 86 8.20 4.58 6.79
C ALA A 86 9.25 3.69 7.48
N GLY A 87 8.80 2.55 8.00
CA GLY A 87 9.66 1.42 8.36
C GLY A 87 9.33 0.20 7.50
N GLY A 88 10.29 -0.31 6.72
CA GLY A 88 10.09 -1.47 5.86
C GLY A 88 8.89 -1.34 4.92
N VAL A 89 8.04 -2.37 4.86
CA VAL A 89 6.83 -2.38 4.00
C VAL A 89 5.75 -1.38 4.44
N GLY A 90 5.93 -0.74 5.60
CA GLY A 90 5.09 0.39 6.05
C GLY A 90 5.14 1.61 5.11
N ILE A 91 6.04 1.61 4.12
CA ILE A 91 6.07 2.57 3.02
C ILE A 91 4.81 2.53 2.14
N THR A 92 4.10 1.41 2.10
CA THR A 92 2.98 1.19 1.17
C THR A 92 1.85 2.22 1.24
N PRO A 93 1.22 2.51 2.40
CA PRO A 93 0.21 3.57 2.46
C PRO A 93 0.82 4.96 2.19
N LEU A 94 2.09 5.16 2.56
CA LEU A 94 2.75 6.46 2.44
C LEU A 94 3.04 6.82 0.99
N ILE A 95 3.43 5.83 0.18
CA ILE A 95 3.56 6.01 -1.28
C ILE A 95 2.21 6.37 -1.91
N SER A 96 1.14 5.67 -1.54
CA SER A 96 -0.21 5.98 -2.01
C SER A 96 -0.61 7.41 -1.65
N MET A 97 -0.34 7.84 -0.42
CA MET A 97 -0.59 9.22 0.03
C MET A 97 0.28 10.24 -0.71
N ALA A 98 1.58 9.98 -0.83
CA ALA A 98 2.55 10.88 -1.48
C ALA A 98 2.16 11.13 -2.92
N GLU A 99 1.91 10.07 -3.69
CA GLU A 99 1.48 10.19 -5.09
C GLU A 99 0.15 10.96 -5.20
N THR A 100 -0.79 10.72 -4.28
CA THR A 100 -2.09 11.40 -4.28
C THR A 100 -1.94 12.90 -4.02
N VAL A 101 -1.14 13.28 -3.02
CA VAL A 101 -0.85 14.69 -2.72
C VAL A 101 -0.16 15.36 -3.90
N LEU A 102 0.88 14.75 -4.46
CA LEU A 102 1.65 15.34 -5.56
C LEU A 102 0.82 15.52 -6.84
N ARG A 103 -0.20 14.67 -7.06
CA ARG A 103 -1.15 14.81 -8.17
C ARG A 103 -2.21 15.88 -7.91
N ALA A 104 -2.72 15.98 -6.68
CA ALA A 104 -3.85 16.83 -6.34
C ALA A 104 -3.46 18.24 -5.90
N GLU A 105 -2.27 18.42 -5.31
CA GLU A 105 -1.79 19.66 -4.68
C GLU A 105 -0.47 20.12 -5.33
N PRO A 106 -0.51 20.82 -6.47
CA PRO A 106 0.70 21.15 -7.24
C PRO A 106 1.69 22.07 -6.52
N GLY A 107 1.24 22.80 -5.49
CA GLY A 107 2.11 23.62 -4.64
C GLY A 107 2.73 22.88 -3.46
N SER A 108 2.25 21.68 -3.14
CA SER A 108 2.72 20.92 -1.98
C SER A 108 4.02 20.16 -2.27
N ARG A 109 4.77 19.90 -1.20
CA ARG A 109 6.02 19.12 -1.24
C ARG A 109 5.92 17.96 -0.26
N VAL A 110 6.37 16.78 -0.70
CA VAL A 110 6.41 15.57 0.13
C VAL A 110 7.85 15.13 0.35
N VAL A 111 8.21 14.86 1.59
CA VAL A 111 9.48 14.25 2.00
C VAL A 111 9.17 12.88 2.60
N LEU A 112 9.71 11.82 2.00
CA LEU A 112 9.55 10.45 2.49
C LEU A 112 10.87 9.98 3.10
N LEU A 113 10.85 9.65 4.38
CA LEU A 113 11.96 9.07 5.13
C LEU A 113 11.70 7.58 5.32
N CYS A 114 12.62 6.73 4.86
CA CYS A 114 12.47 5.27 4.94
C CYS A 114 13.58 4.66 5.80
N GLY A 115 13.20 3.80 6.74
CA GLY A 115 14.10 2.98 7.54
C GLY A 115 13.94 1.49 7.23
N ASN A 116 15.02 0.84 6.84
CA ASN A 116 15.08 -0.60 6.54
C ASN A 116 16.25 -1.23 7.31
N ARG A 117 16.19 -2.55 7.53
CA ARG A 117 17.25 -3.28 8.25
C ARG A 117 18.51 -3.48 7.42
N SER A 118 18.34 -3.57 6.10
CA SER A 118 19.37 -3.80 5.11
C SER A 118 18.89 -3.26 3.76
N GLU A 119 19.82 -3.05 2.82
CA GLU A 119 19.53 -2.48 1.51
C GLU A 119 18.63 -3.38 0.66
N ASP A 120 18.80 -4.71 0.75
CA ASP A 120 17.98 -5.70 0.05
C ASP A 120 16.52 -5.74 0.53
N GLU A 121 16.22 -5.12 1.69
CA GLU A 121 14.86 -4.97 2.18
C GLU A 121 14.19 -3.67 1.71
N ILE A 122 14.88 -2.79 0.98
CA ILE A 122 14.31 -1.53 0.48
C ILE A 122 13.30 -1.87 -0.62
N ALA A 123 12.02 -1.68 -0.32
CA ALA A 123 11.01 -1.62 -1.35
C ALA A 123 11.08 -0.24 -2.02
N TYR A 124 10.85 -0.18 -3.33
CA TYR A 124 10.75 1.08 -4.07
C TYR A 124 12.07 1.89 -4.16
N ASP A 125 13.21 1.20 -4.20
CA ASP A 125 14.55 1.80 -4.30
C ASP A 125 14.83 2.53 -5.62
N CYS A 126 14.05 2.25 -6.68
CA CYS A 126 14.15 2.87 -8.00
C CYS A 126 12.86 3.58 -8.44
N TRP A 127 12.20 4.26 -7.50
CA TRP A 127 10.94 5.00 -7.72
C TRP A 127 11.00 6.08 -8.80
#